data_AF-A0A7W0FAX6-F1
#
_entry.id   AF-A0A7W0FAX6-F1
#
_cell.length_a   1.000
_cell.length_b   1.000
_cell.length_c   1.000
_cell.angle_alpha   90.00
_cell.angle_beta   90.00
_cell.angle_gamma   90.00
#
_symmetry.space_group_name_H-M   'P 1'
#
loop_
_entity.id
_entity.type
_entity.pdbx_description
1 polymer ?
#
loop_
_entity_poly.entity_id
_entity_poly.type
_entity_poly.pdbx_seq_one_letter_code
_entity_poly.pdbx_strand_id
1 'polypeptide(L)' 'MKNEITNIKASVRARLQNKARETGKPFAEILQYYGMERFLYRFSCSEYVNKFILKGALMFTEVG' A
#
# COMPACT_ATOMS: atom_id res chain seq x y z
N MET A 1 7.98 -2.21 27.51
CA MET A 1 6.62 -2.79 27.36
C MET A 1 6.37 -3.03 25.88
N LYS A 2 6.06 -4.26 25.48
CA LYS A 2 5.71 -4.60 24.10
C LYS A 2 4.27 -4.10 23.90
N ASN A 3 4.09 -2.99 23.20
CA ASN A 3 2.76 -2.48 22.91
C ASN A 3 2.05 -3.50 22.01
N GLU A 4 1.12 -4.27 22.58
CA GLU A 4 0.26 -5.16 21.79
C GLU A 4 -0.56 -4.31 20.82
N ILE A 5 -0.44 -4.62 19.54
CA ILE A 5 -1.20 -3.94 18.49
C ILE A 5 -2.63 -4.47 18.55
N THR A 6 -3.43 -3.88 19.45
CA THR A 6 -4.84 -4.24 19.71
C THR A 6 -5.76 -3.92 18.52
N ASN A 7 -5.30 -3.12 17.54
CA ASN A 7 -6.05 -2.84 16.33
C ASN A 7 -5.12 -2.62 15.12
N ILE A 8 -4.74 -3.73 14.46
CA ILE A 8 -3.83 -3.71 13.30
C ILE A 8 -4.35 -2.80 12.18
N LYS A 9 -5.66 -2.74 11.93
CA LYS A 9 -6.25 -1.84 10.92
C LYS A 9 -6.09 -0.37 11.30
N ALA A 10 -6.37 -0.01 12.55
CA ALA A 10 -6.12 1.33 13.06
C ALA A 10 -4.63 1.68 13.03
N SER A 11 -3.75 0.70 13.29
CA SER A 11 -2.30 0.86 13.17
C SER A 11 -1.87 1.13 11.73
N VAL A 12 -2.38 0.39 10.74
CA VAL A 12 -2.07 0.64 9.32
C VAL A 12 -2.60 1.99 8.88
N ARG A 13 -3.86 2.32 9.20
CA ARG A 13 -4.44 3.64 8.88
C ARG A 13 -3.60 4.77 9.47
N ALA A 14 -3.25 4.68 10.75
CA ALA A 14 -2.42 5.68 11.42
C ALA A 14 -1.03 5.82 10.76
N ARG A 15 -0.39 4.71 10.39
CA ARG A 15 0.91 4.72 9.69
C ARG A 15 0.81 5.39 8.32
N LEU A 16 -0.22 5.09 7.55
CA LEU A 16 -0.47 5.74 6.25
C LEU A 16 -0.81 7.23 6.43
N GLN A 17 -1.51 7.58 7.50
CA GLN A 17 -1.84 8.97 7.82
C GLN A 17 -0.58 9.77 8.20
N ASN A 18 0.34 9.16 8.95
CA ASN A 18 1.65 9.76 9.24
C ASN A 18 2.46 9.93 7.95
N LYS A 19 2.46 8.92 7.06
CA LYS A 19 3.17 8.99 5.79
C LYS A 19 2.64 10.09 4.87
N ALA A 20 1.33 10.30 4.83
CA ALA A 20 0.70 11.40 4.11
C ALA A 20 1.18 12.77 4.63
N ARG A 21 1.28 12.93 5.96
CA ARG A 21 1.82 14.17 6.56
C ARG A 21 3.30 14.38 6.24
N GLU A 22 4.12 13.33 6.35
CA GLU A 22 5.56 13.39 6.06
C GLU A 22 5.87 13.76 4.61
N THR A 23 5.04 13.28 3.68
CA THR A 23 5.26 13.46 2.23
C THR A 23 4.51 14.64 1.64
N GLY A 24 3.61 15.27 2.41
CA GLY A 24 2.71 16.33 1.91
C GLY A 24 1.66 15.82 0.92
N LYS A 25 1.55 14.50 0.71
CA LYS A 25 0.63 13.90 -0.27
C LYS A 25 -0.77 13.67 0.31
N PRO A 26 -1.83 13.72 -0.50
CA PRO A 26 -3.17 13.33 -0.09
C PRO A 26 -3.21 11.91 0.47
N PHE A 27 -3.90 11.70 1.60
CA PHE A 27 -4.03 10.36 2.20
C PHE A 27 -4.63 9.34 1.24
N ALA A 28 -5.57 9.75 0.37
CA ALA A 28 -6.18 8.87 -0.61
C ALA A 28 -5.16 8.32 -1.61
N GLU A 29 -4.19 9.14 -2.05
CA GLU A 29 -3.10 8.72 -2.93
C GLU A 29 -2.21 7.68 -2.23
N ILE A 30 -1.77 7.98 -1.00
CA ILE A 30 -0.97 7.05 -0.18
C ILE A 30 -1.70 5.72 0.05
N LEU A 31 -3.00 5.78 0.35
CA LEU A 31 -3.83 4.60 0.57
C LEU A 31 -3.99 3.76 -0.70
N GLN A 32 -4.19 4.42 -1.85
CA GLN A 32 -4.30 3.76 -3.14
C GLN A 32 -3.01 3.00 -3.48
N TYR A 33 -1.86 3.67 -3.41
CA TYR A 33 -0.56 3.02 -3.68
C TYR A 33 -0.29 1.87 -2.72
N TYR A 34 -0.54 2.07 -1.41
CA TYR A 34 -0.42 0.98 -0.44
C TYR A 34 -1.30 -0.22 -0.80
N GLY A 35 -2.57 0.02 -1.17
CA GLY A 35 -3.49 -1.03 -1.59
C GLY A 35 -2.95 -1.83 -2.78
N MET A 36 -2.41 -1.12 -3.78
CA MET A 36 -1.86 -1.70 -5.00
C MET A 36 -0.61 -2.52 -4.73
N GLU A 37 0.36 -2.00 -3.96
CA GLU A 37 1.57 -2.74 -3.58
C GLU A 37 1.22 -4.02 -2.81
N ARG A 38 0.33 -3.91 -1.81
CA ARG A 38 -0.06 -5.08 -1.00
C ARG A 38 -0.86 -6.09 -1.80
N PHE A 39 -1.67 -5.64 -2.77
CA PHE A 39 -2.36 -6.53 -3.69
C PHE A 39 -1.37 -7.26 -4.60
N LEU A 40 -0.49 -6.53 -5.29
CA LEU A 40 0.50 -7.11 -6.21
C LEU A 40 1.44 -8.07 -5.51
N TYR A 41 1.88 -7.73 -4.29
CA TYR A 41 2.69 -8.63 -3.47
C TYR A 41 1.94 -9.94 -3.19
N ARG A 42 0.70 -9.88 -2.66
CA ARG A 42 -0.09 -11.10 -2.39
C ARG A 42 -0.36 -11.90 -3.66
N PHE A 43 -0.64 -11.20 -4.76
CA PHE A 43 -0.88 -11.81 -6.05
C PHE A 43 0.37 -12.55 -6.57
N SER A 44 1.56 -11.95 -6.43
CA SER A 44 2.83 -12.57 -6.83
C SER A 44 3.17 -13.84 -6.07
N CYS A 45 2.67 -14.00 -4.84
CA CYS A 45 2.85 -15.20 -4.03
C CYS A 45 1.76 -16.25 -4.25
N SER A 46 0.76 -15.97 -5.11
CA SER A 46 -0.35 -16.90 -5.36
C SER A 46 -0.01 -17.90 -6.45
N GLU A 47 -0.74 -19.02 -6.48
CA GLU A 47 -0.67 -20.01 -7.57
C GLU A 47 -1.02 -19.45 -8.96
N TYR A 48 -1.66 -18.28 -9.01
CA TYR A 48 -2.14 -17.65 -10.25
C TYR A 48 -1.13 -16.70 -10.88
N VAL A 49 0.05 -16.50 -10.28
CA VAL A 49 1.03 -15.49 -10.73
C VAL A 49 1.38 -15.60 -12.22
N ASN A 50 1.48 -16.82 -12.75
CA ASN A 50 1.83 -17.06 -14.15
C ASN A 50 0.65 -16.96 -15.13
N LYS A 51 -0.57 -16.72 -14.63
CA LYS A 51 -1.78 -16.61 -15.47
C LYS A 51 -2.10 -15.17 -15.86
N PHE A 52 -1.40 -14.19 -15.31
CA PHE A 52 -1.66 -12.77 -15.55
C PHE A 52 -0.36 -12.01 -15.80
N ILE A 53 -0.45 -10.97 -16.63
CA ILE A 53 0.64 -10.03 -16.87
C ILE A 53 0.21 -8.67 -16.32
N LEU A 54 1.04 -8.07 -15.46
CA LEU A 54 0.85 -6.69 -15.04
C LEU A 54 1.10 -5.78 -16.24
N LYS A 55 0.09 -5.01 -16.63
CA LYS A 55 0.14 -4.06 -17.74
C LYS A 55 -0.38 -2.70 -17.31
N GLY A 56 -0.11 -1.72 -18.18
CA GLY A 56 -0.52 -0.33 -17.96
C GLY A 56 0.38 0.36 -16.95
N ALA A 57 0.23 1.68 -16.90
CA ALA A 57 1.00 2.56 -16.04
C ALA A 57 0.55 2.51 -14.56
N LEU A 58 0.14 1.34 -14.08
CA LEU A 58 -0.56 1.17 -12.80
C LEU A 58 0.21 1.79 -11.62
N MET A 59 1.54 1.77 -11.66
CA MET A 59 2.42 2.32 -10.62
C MET A 59 3.27 3.50 -11.11
N PHE A 60 2.86 4.25 -12.12
CA PHE A 60 3.59 5.47 -12.46
C PHE A 60 3.30 6.51 -11.38
N THR A 61 4.31 6.75 -10.54
CA THR A 61 4.35 7.91 -9.67
C THR A 61 5.00 9.03 -10.47
N GLU A 62 4.30 10.14 -10.68
CA GLU A 62 4.97 11.36 -11.13
C GLU A 62 6.00 11.73 -10.07
N VAL A 63 7.28 11.76 -10.47
CA VAL A 63 8.35 12.32 -9.65
C VAL A 63 8.27 13.82 -9.87
N GLY A 64 7.45 14.49 -9.05
CA GLY A 64 7.39 15.94 -8.91
C GLY A 64 7.94 16.35 -7.56
#